data_AF-A0A699XF05-F1
#
_entry.id   AF-A0A699XF05-F1
#
_cell.length_a   1.000
_cell.length_b   1.000
_cell.length_c   1.000
_cell.angle_alpha   90.00
_cell.angle_beta   90.00
_cell.angle_gamma   90.00
#
_symmetry.space_group_name_H-M   'P 1'
#
loop_
_entity.id
_entity.type
_entity.pdbx_description
1 polymer ?
#
loop_
_entity_poly.entity_id
_entity_poly.type
_entity_poly.pdbx_seq_one_letter_code
_entity_poly.pdbx_strand_id
1 'polypeptide(L)' 'MSALFSRSGELVARLGGEEFAVLLPGQNRQQALDSAERLRELLENQKLPHSASAVSPYVTLSIG' A
#
# COMPACT_ATOMS: atom_id res chain seq x y z
N MET A 1 -0.65 -16.24 0.04
CA MET A 1 -0.59 -14.78 0.28
C MET A 1 -1.64 -14.44 1.33
N SER A 2 -1.24 -13.94 2.49
CA SER A 2 -2.18 -13.40 3.48
C SER A 2 -2.53 -11.95 3.14
N ALA A 3 -3.79 -11.56 3.22
CA ALA A 3 -4.20 -10.16 3.04
C ALA A 3 -3.57 -9.27 4.12
N LEU A 4 -2.95 -8.16 3.72
CA LEU A 4 -2.26 -7.24 4.65
C LEU A 4 -3.24 -6.56 5.61
N PHE A 5 -4.38 -6.13 5.07
CA PHE A 5 -5.47 -5.49 5.78
C PHE A 5 -6.67 -6.42 5.70
N SER A 6 -7.00 -7.05 6.82
CA SER A 6 -8.05 -8.07 6.89
C SER A 6 -8.72 -8.17 8.26
N ARG A 7 -8.35 -7.28 9.20
CA ARG A 7 -9.02 -7.23 10.49
C ARG A 7 -10.42 -6.65 10.30
N SER A 8 -11.36 -7.13 11.12
CA SER A 8 -12.73 -6.59 11.13
C SER A 8 -12.69 -5.08 11.34
N GLY A 9 -13.32 -4.33 10.44
CA GLY A 9 -13.37 -2.87 10.46
C GLY A 9 -12.30 -2.18 9.59
N GLU A 10 -11.24 -2.89 9.16
CA GLU A 10 -10.32 -2.35 8.16
C GLU A 10 -10.99 -2.31 6.78
N LEU A 11 -10.79 -1.22 6.04
CA LEU A 11 -11.34 -1.04 4.71
C LEU A 11 -10.24 -0.60 3.74
N VAL A 12 -10.08 -1.35 2.65
CA VAL A 12 -9.29 -0.94 1.50
C VAL A 12 -10.24 -0.42 0.44
N ALA A 13 -10.00 0.80 -0.05
CA ALA A 13 -10.84 1.44 -1.05
C ALA A 13 -10.00 2.07 -2.16
N ARG A 14 -10.57 2.12 -3.37
CA ARG A 14 -10.05 2.93 -4.47
C ARG A 14 -10.80 4.26 -4.45
N LEU A 15 -10.08 5.37 -4.32
CA LEU A 15 -10.66 6.70 -4.30
C LEU A 15 -11.01 7.19 -5.71
N GLY A 16 -10.14 6.88 -6.68
CA GLY A 16 -10.30 7.26 -8.07
C GLY A 16 -8.95 7.32 -8.79
N GLY A 17 -8.93 7.16 -10.11
CA GLY A 17 -7.67 7.18 -10.86
C GLY A 17 -6.67 6.13 -10.35
N GLU A 18 -5.50 6.59 -9.92
CA GLU A 18 -4.42 5.79 -9.33
C GLU A 18 -4.40 5.81 -7.79
N GLU A 19 -5.36 6.48 -7.14
CA GLU A 19 -5.37 6.69 -5.70
C GLU A 19 -6.18 5.63 -4.92
N PHE A 20 -5.59 5.19 -3.82
CA PHE A 20 -6.16 4.21 -2.89
C PHE A 20 -6.09 4.74 -1.47
N ALA A 21 -7.02 4.27 -0.62
CA ALA A 21 -7.04 4.55 0.80
C ALA A 21 -7.21 3.26 1.61
N VAL A 22 -6.62 3.26 2.80
CA VAL A 22 -6.84 2.21 3.80
C VAL A 22 -7.31 2.87 5.09
N LEU A 23 -8.52 2.51 5.54
CA LEU A 23 -9.03 2.93 6.83
C LEU A 23 -8.66 1.88 7.88
N LEU A 24 -8.05 2.34 8.98
CA LEU A 24 -7.52 1.49 10.05
C LEU A 24 -8.14 1.84 11.42
N PRO A 25 -9.43 1.54 11.68
CA PRO A 25 -10.05 1.83 12.96
C PRO A 25 -9.31 1.17 14.13
N GLY A 26 -9.14 1.91 15.22
CA GLY A 26 -8.46 1.40 16.42
C GLY A 26 -6.94 1.31 16.31
N GLN A 27 -6.33 1.73 15.19
CA GLN A 27 -4.88 1.88 15.09
C GLN A 27 -4.46 3.32 15.43
N ASN A 28 -3.35 3.44 16.15
CA ASN A 28 -2.71 4.73 16.37
C ASN A 28 -1.77 5.09 15.20
N ARG A 29 -1.24 6.32 15.22
CA ARG A 29 -0.35 6.84 14.17
C ARG A 29 0.85 5.94 13.89
N GLN A 30 1.52 5.42 14.93
CA GLN A 30 2.70 4.57 14.73
C GLN A 30 2.34 3.24 14.06
N GLN A 31 1.24 2.62 14.49
CA GLN A 31 0.75 1.37 13.89
C GLN A 31 0.34 1.55 12.42
N ALA A 32 -0.25 2.70 12.09
CA ALA A 32 -0.56 3.06 10.71
C ALA A 32 0.71 3.24 9.86
N LEU A 33 1.74 3.91 10.40
CA LEU A 33 3.03 4.07 9.73
C LEU A 33 3.73 2.73 9.50
N ASP A 34 3.75 1.84 10.50
CA ASP A 34 4.35 0.52 10.38
C ASP A 34 3.64 -0.32 9.31
N SER A 35 2.30 -0.21 9.24
CA SER A 35 1.49 -0.89 8.23
C SER A 35 1.72 -0.33 6.82
N ALA A 36 1.88 1.00 6.70
CA ALA A 36 2.22 1.67 5.45
C ALA A 36 3.60 1.23 4.94
N GLU A 37 4.61 1.21 5.80
CA GLU A 37 5.96 0.80 5.41
C GLU A 37 5.99 -0.67 4.97
N ARG A 38 5.28 -1.54 5.69
CA ARG A 38 5.14 -2.94 5.29
C ARG A 38 4.49 -3.09 3.91
N LEU A 39 3.46 -2.29 3.60
CA LEU A 39 2.84 -2.31 2.27
C LEU A 39 3.84 -1.85 1.19
N ARG A 40 4.58 -0.76 1.47
CA ARG A 40 5.58 -0.19 0.56
C ARG A 40 6.66 -1.23 0.23
N GLU A 41 7.24 -1.87 1.25
CA GLU A 41 8.25 -2.93 1.08
C GLU A 41 7.71 -4.14 0.31
N LEU A 42 6.48 -4.56 0.59
CA LEU A 42 5.87 -5.70 -0.10
C LEU A 42 5.62 -5.43 -1.58
N LEU A 43 5.22 -4.20 -1.94
CA LEU A 43 5.08 -3.84 -3.36
C LEU A 43 6.45 -3.82 -4.03
N GLU A 44 7.44 -3.19 -3.40
CA GLU A 44 8.79 -3.09 -3.95
C GLU A 44 9.45 -4.46 -4.16
N ASN A 45 9.18 -5.42 -3.25
CA ASN A 45 9.68 -6.79 -3.33
C ASN A 45 8.98 -7.64 -4.38
N GLN A 46 7.76 -7.29 -4.79
CA GLN A 46 7.10 -7.98 -5.91
C GLN A 46 7.74 -7.67 -7.26
N LYS A 47 8.55 -6.61 -7.36
CA LYS A 47 9.27 -6.23 -8.60
C LYS A 47 8.35 -6.23 -9.82
N LEU A 48 7.15 -5.67 -9.65
CA LEU A 48 6.17 -5.56 -10.72
C LEU A 48 6.75 -4.69 -11.86
N PRO A 49 6.88 -5.22 -13.09
CA PRO A 49 7.49 -4.48 -14.18
C PRO A 49 6.74 -3.18 -14.48
N HIS A 50 7.48 -2.08 -14.61
CA HIS A 50 6.95 -0.79 -15.00
C HIS A 50 7.46 -0.40 -16.39
N SER A 51 7.06 -1.17 -17.40
CA SER A 51 7.59 -1.07 -18.78
C SER A 51 7.43 0.29 -19.45
N ALA A 52 6.43 1.08 -19.02
CA ALA A 52 6.18 2.43 -19.54
C ALA A 52 6.95 3.53 -18.80
N SER A 53 7.66 3.23 -17.71
CA SER A 53 8.41 4.22 -16.93
C SER A 53 9.83 4.39 -17.45
N ALA A 54 10.24 5.65 -17.58
CA ALA A 54 11.63 6.00 -17.84
C ALA A 54 12.47 6.17 -16.56
N VAL A 55 11.85 6.09 -15.37
CA VAL A 55 12.49 6.41 -14.08
C VAL A 55 12.89 5.16 -13.30
N SER A 56 12.02 4.15 -13.27
CA SER A 56 12.25 2.90 -12.53
C SER A 56 11.74 1.71 -13.34
N PRO A 57 12.47 0.58 -13.36
CA PRO A 57 11.98 -0.65 -14.01
C PRO A 57 10.83 -1.31 -13.25
N TYR A 58 10.56 -0.89 -12.02
CA TYR A 58 9.53 -1.48 -11.15
C TYR A 58 8.55 -0.45 -10.63
N VAL A 59 7.29 -0.88 -10.44
CA VAL A 59 6.23 -0.07 -9.84
C VAL A 59 6.54 0.17 -8.36
N THR A 60 6.40 1.42 -7.93
CA THR A 60 6.50 1.86 -6.53
C THR A 60 5.24 2.64 -6.14
N LEU A 61 5.09 2.98 -4.87
CA LEU A 61 4.01 3.82 -4.37
C LEU A 61 4.51 4.81 -3.32
N SER A 62 3.71 5.84 -3.08
CA SER A 62 3.88 6.80 -1.99
C SER A 62 2.66 6.71 -1.08
N ILE A 63 2.85 6.88 0.23
CA ILE A 63 1.77 6.81 1.24
C ILE A 63 1.87 8.05 2.14
N GLY A 64 0.71 8.62 2.49
CA GLY A 64 0.56 9.76 3.39
C GLY A 64 -0.52 9.54 4.44
#